data_AF-A0A0P0RLC8-F1
#
_entry.id   AF-A0A0P0RLC8-F1
#
_cell.length_a   1.000
_cell.length_b   1.000
_cell.length_c   1.000
_cell.angle_alpha   90.00
_cell.angle_beta   90.00
_cell.angle_gamma   90.00
#
_symmetry.space_group_name_H-M   'P 1'
#
loop_
_entity.id
_entity.type
_entity.pdbx_description
1 polymer ?
#
loop_
_entity_poly.entity_id
_entity_poly.type
_entity_poly.pdbx_seq_one_letter_code
_entity_poly.pdbx_strand_id
1 'polypeptide(L)' 'MYDDASNALPLYVIDLRAWISDWYDHAFKVGLVHPPFTLDESTADRLEGYFKAGLTPAEGAIAFFGVVH' A
#
# COMPACT_ATOMS: atom_id res chain seq x y z
N MET A 1 34.10 -9.20 -11.17
CA MET A 1 33.46 -9.21 -9.84
C MET A 1 32.07 -8.67 -10.07
N TYR A 2 31.02 -9.47 -9.89
CA TYR A 2 29.64 -9.02 -10.15
C TYR A 2 29.27 -7.96 -9.12
N ASP A 3 28.89 -6.77 -9.59
CA ASP A 3 28.31 -5.72 -8.76
C ASP A 3 26.93 -6.17 -8.24
N ASP A 4 26.93 -6.93 -7.15
CA ASP A 4 25.76 -7.36 -6.34
C ASP A 4 25.13 -6.19 -5.55
N ALA A 5 25.15 -4.97 -6.11
CA ALA A 5 24.59 -3.78 -5.47
C ALA A 5 23.23 -3.36 -6.06
N SER A 6 22.77 -4.02 -7.13
CA SER A 6 21.57 -3.61 -7.88
C SER A 6 20.30 -4.39 -7.53
N ASN A 7 20.34 -5.34 -6.60
CA ASN A 7 19.17 -6.15 -6.24
C ASN A 7 18.47 -5.73 -4.94
N ALA A 8 18.98 -4.68 -4.28
CA ALA A 8 18.23 -4.02 -3.23
C ALA A 8 17.15 -3.17 -3.91
N LEU A 9 15.88 -3.59 -3.77
CA LEU A 9 14.76 -2.72 -4.08
C LEU A 9 15.00 -1.36 -3.39
N PRO A 10 14.68 -0.24 -4.04
CA PRO A 10 14.82 1.07 -3.42
C PRO A 10 14.19 1.04 -2.03
N LEU A 11 14.82 1.66 -1.02
CA LEU A 11 14.26 1.78 0.34
C LEU A 11 12.79 2.18 0.30
N TYR A 12 12.47 3.13 -0.58
CA TYR A 12 11.13 3.54 -0.94
C TYR A 12 10.15 2.39 -1.26
N VAL A 13 10.56 1.41 -2.07
CA VAL A 13 9.71 0.26 -2.42
C VAL A 13 9.51 -0.65 -1.20
N ILE A 14 10.51 -0.77 -0.33
CA ILE A 14 10.40 -1.54 0.91
C ILE A 14 9.41 -0.85 1.86
N ASP A 15 9.56 0.46 2.06
CA ASP A 15 8.66 1.26 2.90
C ASP A 15 7.22 1.24 2.36
N LEU A 16 7.04 1.41 1.05
CA LEU A 16 5.73 1.34 0.40
C LEU A 16 5.09 -0.05 0.59
N ARG A 17 5.87 -1.12 0.45
CA ARG A 17 5.35 -2.48 0.60
C ARG A 17 4.97 -2.82 2.04
N ALA A 18 5.74 -2.32 3.01
CA ALA A 18 5.38 -2.40 4.43
C ALA A 18 4.08 -1.62 4.69
N TRP A 19 4.00 -0.37 4.22
CA TRP A 19 2.82 0.47 4.34
C TRP A 19 1.56 -0.16 3.72
N ILE A 20 1.66 -0.74 2.52
CA ILE A 20 0.53 -1.45 1.86
C ILE A 20 0.11 -2.70 2.66
N SER A 21 1.06 -3.38 3.31
CA SER A 21 0.75 -4.55 4.15
C SER A 21 -0.03 -4.14 5.41
N ASP A 22 0.40 -3.07 6.09
CA ASP A 22 -0.35 -2.48 7.22
C ASP A 22 -1.72 -1.95 6.77
N TRP A 23 -1.81 -1.36 5.58
CA TRP A 23 -3.05 -0.89 4.98
C TRP A 23 -4.02 -2.05 4.77
N TYR A 24 -3.53 -3.18 4.24
CA TYR A 24 -4.34 -4.37 4.00
C TYR A 24 -4.80 -5.00 5.31
N ASP A 25 -3.92 -5.14 6.30
CA ASP A 25 -4.27 -5.67 7.62
C ASP A 25 -5.33 -4.80 8.30
N HIS A 26 -5.18 -3.47 8.25
CA HIS A 26 -6.19 -2.55 8.76
C HIS A 26 -7.52 -2.72 8.02
N ALA A 27 -7.51 -2.66 6.68
CA ALA A 27 -8.69 -2.80 5.86
C ALA A 27 -9.40 -4.15 6.06
N PHE A 28 -8.65 -5.22 6.31
CA PHE A 28 -9.18 -6.52 6.68
C PHE A 28 -9.83 -6.51 8.07
N LYS A 29 -9.15 -5.93 9.08
CA LYS A 29 -9.67 -5.81 10.46
C LYS A 29 -10.97 -5.01 10.54
N VAL A 30 -11.10 -3.95 9.75
CA VAL A 30 -12.33 -3.15 9.70
C VAL A 30 -13.38 -3.71 8.74
N GLY A 31 -13.10 -4.81 8.04
CA GLY A 31 -14.04 -5.48 7.13
C GLY A 31 -14.25 -4.78 5.79
N LEU A 32 -13.33 -3.88 5.39
CA LEU A 32 -13.35 -3.20 4.09
C LEU A 32 -12.80 -4.08 2.96
N VAL A 33 -11.85 -4.97 3.27
CA VAL A 33 -11.25 -5.91 2.32
C VAL A 33 -11.61 -7.34 2.70
N HIS A 34 -12.10 -8.11 1.73
CA HIS A 34 -12.36 -9.54 1.87
C HIS A 34 -11.56 -10.33 0.83
N PRO A 35 -10.89 -11.44 1.24
CA PRO A 35 -10.23 -12.32 0.28
C PRO A 35 -11.27 -13.04 -0.60
N PRO A 36 -10.97 -13.25 -1.91
CA PRO A 36 -9.74 -12.90 -2.61
C PRO A 36 -9.73 -11.43 -3.07
N PHE A 37 -8.77 -10.65 -2.56
CA PHE A 37 -8.56 -9.27 -2.98
C PHE A 37 -7.26 -9.18 -3.77
N THR A 38 -7.35 -8.71 -5.02
CA THR A 38 -6.20 -8.53 -5.91
C THR A 38 -5.84 -7.05 -5.94
N LEU A 39 -4.57 -6.76 -5.68
CA LEU A 39 -3.99 -5.44 -5.89
C LEU A 39 -3.61 -5.32 -7.37
N ASP A 40 -4.52 -4.78 -8.19
CA ASP A 40 -4.21 -4.39 -9.57
C ASP A 40 -3.25 -3.18 -9.61
N GLU A 41 -2.58 -2.98 -10.75
CA GLU A 41 -1.64 -1.88 -10.96
C GLU A 41 -2.28 -0.51 -10.68
N SER A 42 -3.54 -0.31 -11.07
CA SER A 42 -4.30 0.91 -10.79
C SER A 42 -4.53 1.14 -9.29
N THR A 43 -4.75 0.06 -8.52
CA THR A 43 -4.90 0.13 -7.06
C THR A 43 -3.57 0.43 -6.40
N ALA A 44 -2.50 -0.21 -6.87
CA ALA A 44 -1.14 0.03 -6.38
C ALA A 44 -0.70 1.48 -6.62
N ASP A 45 -0.95 2.05 -7.80
CA ASP A 45 -0.66 3.46 -8.12
C ASP A 45 -1.42 4.42 -7.18
N ARG A 46 -2.69 4.11 -6.91
CA ARG A 46 -3.50 4.91 -5.98
C ARG A 46 -2.99 4.84 -4.54
N LEU A 47 -2.61 3.66 -4.06
CA LEU A 47 -2.01 3.47 -2.74
C LEU A 47 -0.64 4.16 -2.63
N GLU A 48 0.16 4.10 -3.69
CA GLU A 48 1.41 4.82 -3.80
C GLU A 48 1.19 6.34 -3.68
N GLY A 49 0.14 6.87 -4.33
CA GLY A 49 -0.25 8.27 -4.19
C GLY A 49 -0.55 8.66 -2.74
N TYR A 50 -1.24 7.81 -1.97
CA TYR A 50 -1.52 8.06 -0.56
C TYR A 50 -0.26 8.02 0.31
N PHE A 51 0.63 7.06 0.05
CA PHE A 51 1.92 6.98 0.71
C PHE A 51 2.76 8.23 0.46
N LYS A 52 2.83 8.69 -0.80
CA LYS A 52 3.53 9.94 -1.19
C LYS A 52 2.92 11.18 -0.56
N ALA A 53 1.60 11.19 -0.34
CA ALA A 53 0.90 12.26 0.35
C ALA A 53 1.11 12.22 1.89
N GLY A 54 1.78 11.20 2.42
CA GLY A 54 2.09 11.07 3.84
C GLY A 54 0.92 10.57 4.69
N LEU A 55 -0.09 9.94 4.08
CA LEU A 55 -1.20 9.35 4.81
C LEU A 55 -0.73 8.13 5.62
N THR A 56 -1.33 7.93 6.78
CA THR A 56 -1.20 6.65 7.49
C THR A 56 -1.96 5.53 6.74
N PRO A 57 -1.59 4.25 6.93
CA PRO A 57 -2.30 3.14 6.30
C PRO A 57 -3.81 3.13 6.59
N ALA A 58 -4.20 3.53 7.81
CA ALA A 58 -5.62 3.65 8.20
C ALA A 58 -6.33 4.77 7.41
N GLU A 59 -5.72 5.95 7.32
CA GLU A 59 -6.29 7.06 6.53
C GLU A 59 -6.34 6.71 5.04
N GLY A 60 -5.33 6.02 4.51
CA GLY A 60 -5.33 5.52 3.13
C GLY A 60 -6.45 4.51 2.88
N ALA A 61 -6.77 3.64 3.85
CA ALA A 61 -7.89 2.71 3.75
C ALA A 61 -9.23 3.44 3.73
N ILE A 62 -9.40 4.42 4.61
CA ILE A 62 -10.60 5.27 4.64
C ILE A 62 -10.69 6.10 3.37
N ALA A 63 -9.61 6.64 2.83
CA ALA A 63 -9.62 7.40 1.57
C ALA A 63 -9.86 6.50 0.33
N PHE A 64 -9.46 5.23 0.41
CA PHE A 64 -9.65 4.26 -0.67
C PHE A 64 -11.10 3.75 -0.72
N PHE A 65 -11.66 3.35 0.43
CA PHE A 65 -12.99 2.73 0.53
C PHE A 65 -14.10 3.69 1.00
N GLY A 66 -13.75 4.72 1.74
CA GLY A 66 -14.67 5.71 2.26
C GLY A 66 -15.13 6.64 1.14
N VAL A 67 -16.36 6.41 0.70
CA VAL A 67 -17.11 7.38 -0.08
C VAL A 67 -17.38 8.59 0.83
N VAL A 68 -16.97 9.78 0.41
CA VAL A 68 -17.42 11.04 1.00
C VAL A 68 -18.95 11.05 0.93
N HIS A 69 -19.61 11.02 2.10
CA HIS A 69 -21.04 11.24 2.22
C HIS A 69 -21.38 12.71 1.96
#